data_AF-A0A5D2HKI3-F1
#
_entry.id   AF-A0A5D2HKI3-F1
#
_cell.length_a   1.000
_cell.length_b   1.000
_cell.length_c   1.000
_cell.angle_alpha   90.00
_cell.angle_beta   90.00
_cell.angle_gamma   90.00
#
_symmetry.space_group_name_H-M   'P 1'
#
loop_
_entity.id
_entity.type
_entity.pdbx_description
1 polymer ?
#
loop_
_entity_poly.entity_id
_entity_poly.type
_entity_poly.pdbx_seq_one_letter_code
_entity_poly.pdbx_strand_id
1 'polypeptide(L)'
;MYINLKTLYGVKKGMSQSPEDFFGWFLVLVILALVVGAVVYIIKKKLDHRNDNKPTPVPGHPGAIDHKYAHALEIAMQFFDRGNSALTDGSEAKLDLSKGLYDAGDHVKFGFPMAFTATVLSWAILEYRDQMEAVNQLEPAQQALKWITDFLLNAHPSQNVLYIQVGDPVTNHKCWDRPENMTEKRPLTQVNSSVPGTEVAAETAAAMASASLVFKTADSTYSSTLLMHAKQLFTFADNNRGSYSEKIPEVATYYNSTGYGDELLWAASWLYHVTADQSYLEYVTGENGKEFAQWGSPTWFSWDNKLVGTQVRFSYRNLKHGPSLF
;
A
#
# COMPACT_ATOMS: atom_id res chain seq x y z
N MET A 1 45.37 51.57 60.52
CA MET A 1 46.12 51.14 61.71
C MET A 1 46.93 49.92 61.32
N TYR A 2 48.23 50.11 61.13
CA TYR A 2 49.22 49.12 60.72
C TYR A 2 49.55 48.19 61.88
N ILE A 3 49.61 46.88 61.65
CA ILE A 3 50.61 46.02 62.29
C ILE A 3 51.15 45.06 61.23
N ASN A 4 52.46 45.18 61.00
CA ASN A 4 53.31 44.30 60.21
C ASN A 4 54.45 43.93 61.16
N LEU A 5 54.83 42.65 61.27
CA LEU A 5 56.24 42.23 61.37
C LEU A 5 56.39 40.70 61.40
N LYS A 6 56.90 40.20 60.26
CA LYS A 6 57.89 39.12 60.08
C LYS A 6 58.39 38.38 61.32
N THR A 7 58.17 37.06 61.33
CA THR A 7 59.09 35.99 61.78
C THR A 7 58.47 34.67 61.26
N LEU A 8 59.11 33.75 60.57
CA LEU A 8 60.51 33.38 60.43
C LEU A 8 60.82 32.99 58.98
N TYR A 9 61.98 33.44 58.52
CA TYR A 9 62.72 32.81 57.43
C TYR A 9 63.10 31.38 57.85
N GLY A 10 62.75 30.41 57.02
CA GLY A 10 63.18 29.01 57.13
C GLY A 10 63.31 28.40 55.75
N VAL A 11 64.23 28.92 54.94
CA VAL A 11 64.68 28.24 53.72
C VAL A 11 65.35 26.94 54.15
N LYS A 12 64.69 25.81 53.90
CA LYS A 12 65.37 24.51 53.77
C LYS A 12 65.17 23.99 52.36
N LYS A 13 66.25 24.10 51.59
CA LYS A 13 66.51 23.43 50.32
C LYS A 13 66.61 21.93 50.55
N GLY A 14 66.00 21.14 49.68
CA GLY A 14 66.34 19.73 49.44
C GLY A 14 65.82 18.74 50.50
N MET A 15 64.71 18.06 50.17
CA MET A 15 64.37 16.78 50.77
C MET A 15 63.95 15.85 49.65
N SER A 16 64.57 14.67 49.60
CA SER A 16 64.50 13.72 48.51
C SER A 16 63.09 13.21 48.32
N GLN A 17 62.63 13.09 47.07
CA GLN A 17 61.44 12.31 46.76
C GLN A 17 61.69 10.88 47.24
N SER A 18 60.98 10.46 48.29
CA SER A 18 61.02 9.07 48.73
C SER A 18 60.29 8.21 47.68
N PRO A 19 60.69 6.94 47.50
CA PRO A 19 59.99 6.03 46.58
C PRO A 19 58.49 5.86 46.91
N GLU A 20 58.10 6.17 48.15
CA GLU A 20 56.72 6.07 48.64
C GLU A 20 55.81 7.19 48.13
N ASP A 21 56.31 8.42 47.98
CA ASP A 21 55.55 9.53 47.39
C ASP A 21 55.29 9.31 45.88
N PHE A 22 56.25 8.72 45.17
CA PHE A 22 56.10 8.37 43.76
C PHE A 22 55.03 7.28 43.57
N PHE A 23 55.01 6.29 44.47
CA PHE A 23 54.02 5.20 44.43
C PHE A 23 52.60 5.71 44.76
N GLY A 24 52.47 6.65 45.70
CA GLY A 24 51.20 7.31 46.03
C GLY A 24 50.63 8.12 44.85
N TRP A 25 51.46 8.95 44.22
CA TRP A 25 51.05 9.72 43.03
C TRP A 25 50.76 8.83 41.81
N PHE A 26 51.51 7.74 41.64
CA PHE A 26 51.22 6.73 40.61
C PHE A 26 49.85 6.09 40.83
N LEU A 27 49.52 5.71 42.07
CA LEU A 27 48.22 5.12 42.41
C LEU A 27 47.05 6.10 42.15
N VAL A 28 47.23 7.38 42.48
CA VAL A 28 46.25 8.44 42.18
C VAL A 28 46.04 8.58 40.68
N LEU A 29 47.12 8.58 39.88
CA LEU A 29 47.02 8.67 38.42
C LEU A 29 46.32 7.45 37.81
N VAL A 30 46.56 6.25 38.33
CA VAL A 30 45.88 5.02 37.88
C VAL A 30 44.39 5.09 38.19
N ILE A 31 44.01 5.51 39.40
CA ILE A 31 42.59 5.68 39.76
C ILE A 31 41.93 6.73 38.88
N LEU A 32 42.60 7.86 38.63
CA LEU A 32 42.06 8.94 37.80
C LEU A 32 41.89 8.49 36.34
N ALA A 33 42.83 7.70 35.81
CA ALA A 33 42.71 7.07 34.50
C ALA A 33 41.54 6.08 34.41
N LEU A 34 41.31 5.29 35.46
CA LEU A 34 40.16 4.37 35.54
C LEU A 34 38.83 5.13 35.59
N VAL A 35 38.75 6.23 36.36
CA VAL A 35 37.54 7.08 36.43
C VAL A 35 37.26 7.73 35.08
N VAL A 36 38.29 8.30 34.42
CA VAL A 36 38.13 8.87 33.08
C VAL A 36 37.71 7.79 32.08
N GLY A 37 38.32 6.60 32.13
CA GLY A 37 37.94 5.46 31.30
C GLY A 37 36.48 5.03 31.50
N ALA A 38 36.01 4.99 32.75
CA ALA A 38 34.62 4.68 33.08
C ALA A 38 33.65 5.77 32.58
N VAL A 39 34.00 7.05 32.72
CA VAL A 39 33.20 8.17 32.23
C VAL A 39 33.12 8.15 30.71
N VAL A 40 34.24 7.94 30.01
CA VAL A 40 34.29 7.81 28.55
C VAL A 40 33.49 6.59 28.10
N TYR A 41 33.58 5.45 28.80
CA TYR A 41 32.78 4.27 28.51
C TYR A 41 31.28 4.52 28.69
N ILE A 42 30.87 5.22 29.76
CA ILE A 42 29.47 5.58 29.99
C ILE A 42 28.97 6.56 28.92
N ILE A 43 29.78 7.57 28.56
CA ILE A 43 29.45 8.53 27.51
C ILE A 43 29.35 7.83 26.15
N LYS A 44 30.31 6.95 25.83
CA LYS A 44 30.30 6.14 24.59
C LYS A 44 29.09 5.21 24.56
N LYS A 45 28.79 4.50 25.65
CA LYS A 45 27.59 3.66 25.77
C LYS A 45 26.29 4.47 25.63
N LYS A 46 26.26 5.69 26.15
CA LYS A 46 25.10 6.60 26.04
C LYS A 46 24.96 7.23 24.65
N LEU A 47 26.08 7.43 23.94
CA LEU A 47 26.12 7.81 22.52
C LEU A 47 25.74 6.63 21.61
N ASP A 48 26.24 5.43 21.90
CA ASP A 48 25.86 4.19 21.20
C ASP A 48 24.37 3.91 21.40
N HIS A 49 23.79 4.15 22.59
CA HIS A 49 22.34 4.09 22.81
C HIS A 49 21.54 5.24 22.16
N ARG A 50 22.17 6.37 21.80
CA ARG A 50 21.55 7.39 20.94
C ARG A 50 21.66 7.04 19.45
N ASN A 51 22.66 6.25 19.09
CA ASN A 51 22.85 5.64 17.76
C ASN A 51 22.15 4.27 17.63
N ASP A 52 21.40 3.83 18.63
CA ASP A 52 20.38 2.83 18.39
C ASP A 52 19.42 3.47 17.38
N ASN A 53 19.44 2.97 16.13
CA ASN A 53 18.50 3.27 15.04
C ASN A 53 17.06 2.91 15.46
N LYS A 54 16.56 3.50 16.54
CA LYS A 54 15.16 3.44 16.91
C LYS A 54 14.46 4.43 16.00
N PRO A 55 13.59 3.95 15.11
CA PRO A 55 12.91 4.81 14.16
C PRO A 55 12.14 5.88 14.92
N THR A 56 12.30 7.13 14.51
CA THR A 56 11.52 8.23 15.08
C THR A 56 10.03 7.93 14.88
N PRO A 57 9.18 8.09 15.90
CA PRO A 57 7.75 7.84 15.75
C PRO A 57 7.17 8.75 14.67
N VAL A 58 6.54 8.16 13.66
CA VAL A 58 5.66 8.90 12.74
C VAL A 58 4.36 9.17 13.50
N PRO A 59 3.79 10.39 13.45
CA PRO A 59 2.47 10.63 14.01
C PRO A 59 1.44 9.69 13.37
N GLY A 60 0.62 9.01 14.17
CA GLY A 60 -0.45 8.14 13.69
C GLY A 60 -0.15 6.63 13.75
N HIS A 61 -1.21 5.82 13.86
CA HIS A 61 -1.08 4.39 13.65
C HIS A 61 -0.69 4.11 12.20
N PRO A 62 0.24 3.16 11.94
CA PRO A 62 0.82 2.20 12.88
C PRO A 62 2.29 2.54 13.20
N GLY A 63 2.52 3.30 14.26
CA GLY A 63 3.76 3.26 15.04
C GLY A 63 5.07 3.61 14.31
N ALA A 64 6.17 3.08 14.81
CA ALA A 64 7.52 3.35 14.31
C ALA A 64 7.84 2.56 13.03
N ILE A 65 8.60 3.16 12.11
CA ILE A 65 9.00 2.55 10.82
C ILE A 65 10.03 1.43 11.04
N ASP A 66 9.72 0.18 10.71
CA ASP A 66 10.77 -0.84 10.63
C ASP A 66 11.58 -0.68 9.32
N HIS A 67 12.89 -0.52 9.44
CA HIS A 67 13.78 -0.35 8.29
C HIS A 67 13.74 -1.52 7.31
N LYS A 68 13.50 -2.75 7.77
CA LYS A 68 13.39 -3.92 6.88
C LYS A 68 12.15 -3.84 5.99
N TYR A 69 11.02 -3.41 6.56
CA TYR A 69 9.79 -3.24 5.80
C TYR A 69 9.84 -2.01 4.88
N ALA A 70 10.50 -0.94 5.31
CA ALA A 70 10.75 0.22 4.46
C ALA A 70 11.58 -0.14 3.21
N HIS A 71 12.66 -0.91 3.40
CA HIS A 71 13.49 -1.34 2.28
C HIS A 71 12.79 -2.37 1.38
N ALA A 72 11.99 -3.28 1.96
CA ALA A 72 11.18 -4.20 1.17
C ALA A 72 10.15 -3.46 0.29
N LEU A 73 9.52 -2.40 0.82
CA LEU A 73 8.60 -1.54 0.05
C LEU A 73 9.33 -0.82 -1.08
N GLU A 74 10.50 -0.25 -0.81
CA GLU A 74 11.35 0.40 -1.82
C GLU A 74 11.68 -0.55 -2.99
N ILE A 75 12.11 -1.79 -2.69
CA ILE A 75 12.38 -2.79 -3.72
C ILE A 75 11.10 -3.15 -4.48
N ALA A 76 9.97 -3.32 -3.78
CA ALA A 76 8.70 -3.67 -4.42
C ALA A 76 8.23 -2.58 -5.41
N MET A 77 8.46 -1.30 -5.11
CA MET A 77 8.08 -0.19 -5.99
C MET A 77 8.91 -0.12 -7.28
N GLN A 78 10.11 -0.73 -7.33
CA GLN A 78 10.91 -0.81 -8.55
C GLN A 78 10.30 -1.75 -9.61
N PHE A 79 9.34 -2.60 -9.25
CA PHE A 79 8.64 -3.49 -10.19
C PHE A 79 8.01 -2.73 -11.38
N PHE A 80 7.60 -1.47 -11.14
CA PHE A 80 6.95 -0.61 -12.14
C PHE A 80 7.93 0.09 -13.09
N ASP A 81 9.25 -0.07 -12.90
CA ASP A 81 10.30 0.56 -13.71
C ASP A 81 11.00 -0.49 -14.60
N ARG A 82 10.32 -0.87 -15.70
CA ARG A 82 10.79 -1.86 -16.69
C ARG A 82 10.69 -1.29 -18.11
N GLY A 83 11.27 -1.98 -19.08
CA GLY A 83 11.25 -1.57 -20.48
C GLY A 83 9.83 -1.49 -21.08
N ASN A 84 9.68 -0.62 -22.08
CA ASN A 84 8.42 -0.43 -22.79
C ASN A 84 7.99 -1.71 -23.53
N SER A 85 6.76 -2.18 -23.29
CA SER A 85 6.19 -3.36 -23.93
C SER A 85 4.68 -3.19 -24.17
N ALA A 86 4.12 -3.98 -25.09
CA ALA A 86 2.69 -4.01 -25.42
C ALA A 86 2.05 -2.62 -25.71
N LEU A 87 2.81 -1.73 -26.36
CA LEU A 87 2.43 -0.34 -26.61
C LEU A 87 1.20 -0.16 -27.53
N THR A 88 0.81 -1.22 -28.24
CA THR A 88 -0.32 -1.23 -29.16
C THR A 88 -1.57 -1.91 -28.59
N ASP A 89 -1.54 -2.33 -27.33
CA ASP A 89 -2.71 -2.94 -26.66
C ASP A 89 -3.91 -1.98 -26.75
N GLY A 90 -5.06 -2.50 -27.20
CA GLY A 90 -6.30 -1.71 -27.35
C GLY A 90 -6.52 -1.09 -28.73
N SER A 91 -5.53 -1.10 -29.63
CA SER A 91 -5.63 -0.40 -30.92
C SER A 91 -6.77 -0.91 -31.81
N GLU A 92 -7.10 -2.21 -31.74
CA GLU A 92 -8.23 -2.79 -32.48
C GLU A 92 -9.61 -2.24 -32.04
N ALA A 93 -9.70 -1.73 -30.81
CA ALA A 93 -10.88 -1.06 -30.26
C ALA A 93 -10.76 0.48 -30.26
N LYS A 94 -9.68 1.05 -30.82
CA LYS A 94 -9.34 2.48 -30.73
C LYS A 94 -9.19 2.98 -29.29
N LEU A 95 -8.68 2.13 -28.41
CA LEU A 95 -8.38 2.44 -27.01
C LEU A 95 -6.87 2.37 -26.76
N ASP A 96 -6.40 3.10 -25.76
CA ASP A 96 -5.05 2.95 -25.23
C ASP A 96 -5.09 2.03 -24.00
N LEU A 97 -4.79 0.75 -24.20
CA LEU A 97 -4.69 -0.25 -23.14
C LEU A 97 -3.23 -0.64 -22.88
N SER A 98 -2.26 0.21 -23.25
CA SER A 98 -0.82 -0.06 -23.12
C SER A 98 -0.33 -0.15 -21.67
N LYS A 99 -0.99 0.55 -20.75
CA LYS A 99 -0.68 0.57 -19.30
C LYS A 99 -1.22 -0.67 -18.57
N GLY A 100 -1.25 -0.62 -17.24
CA GLY A 100 -1.72 -1.71 -16.38
C GLY A 100 -0.60 -2.70 -16.08
N LEU A 101 -0.99 -3.82 -15.47
CA LEU A 101 -0.07 -4.85 -15.02
C LEU A 101 -0.19 -6.12 -15.86
N TYR A 102 0.94 -6.75 -16.14
CA TYR A 102 0.91 -8.19 -16.39
C TYR A 102 0.61 -8.90 -15.07
N ASP A 103 -0.14 -9.98 -15.17
CA ASP A 103 -0.76 -10.60 -14.02
C ASP A 103 0.26 -11.31 -13.10
N ALA A 104 1.14 -12.13 -13.68
CA ALA A 104 2.09 -12.92 -12.91
C ALA A 104 3.45 -13.04 -13.63
N GLY A 105 3.83 -14.27 -14.00
CA GLY A 105 5.02 -14.55 -14.82
C GLY A 105 4.72 -14.58 -16.32
N ASP A 106 3.48 -14.29 -16.70
CA ASP A 106 3.01 -14.19 -18.08
C ASP A 106 2.94 -12.71 -18.51
N HIS A 107 2.41 -12.45 -19.71
CA HIS A 107 2.19 -11.10 -20.21
C HIS A 107 0.70 -10.81 -20.49
N VAL A 108 -0.21 -11.56 -19.90
CA VAL A 108 -1.65 -11.29 -20.02
C VAL A 108 -2.03 -10.22 -19.00
N LYS A 109 -2.90 -9.30 -19.42
CA LYS A 109 -3.50 -8.31 -18.51
C LYS A 109 -4.87 -8.85 -18.08
N PHE A 110 -4.95 -9.48 -16.91
CA PHE A 110 -6.23 -9.92 -16.34
C PHE A 110 -6.84 -8.82 -15.47
N GLY A 111 -7.99 -8.29 -15.88
CA GLY A 111 -8.61 -7.11 -15.27
C GLY A 111 -9.10 -7.34 -13.84
N PHE A 112 -9.60 -8.54 -13.52
CA PHE A 112 -10.16 -8.83 -12.20
C PHE A 112 -9.12 -8.81 -11.07
N PRO A 113 -8.02 -9.60 -11.12
CA PRO A 113 -6.95 -9.51 -10.12
C PRO A 113 -6.20 -8.17 -10.15
N MET A 114 -6.11 -7.52 -11.32
CA MET A 114 -5.51 -6.19 -11.44
C MET A 114 -6.34 -5.12 -10.71
N ALA A 115 -7.66 -5.15 -10.85
CA ALA A 115 -8.56 -4.26 -10.12
C ALA A 115 -8.45 -4.48 -8.61
N PHE A 116 -8.46 -5.75 -8.16
CA PHE A 116 -8.20 -6.09 -6.76
C PHE A 116 -6.89 -5.51 -6.24
N THR A 117 -5.81 -5.64 -7.03
CA THR A 117 -4.50 -5.08 -6.69
C THR A 117 -4.55 -3.56 -6.52
N ALA A 118 -5.25 -2.85 -7.42
CA ALA A 118 -5.45 -1.41 -7.28
C ALA A 118 -6.26 -1.03 -6.04
N THR A 119 -7.31 -1.79 -5.70
CA THR A 119 -8.10 -1.54 -4.49
C THR A 119 -7.26 -1.73 -3.22
N VAL A 120 -6.48 -2.81 -3.15
CA VAL A 120 -5.63 -3.10 -1.98
C VAL A 120 -4.49 -2.10 -1.87
N LEU A 121 -3.85 -1.71 -2.98
CA LEU A 121 -2.82 -0.67 -2.99
C LEU A 121 -3.40 0.68 -2.55
N SER A 122 -4.60 1.03 -3.02
CA SER A 122 -5.31 2.23 -2.56
C SER A 122 -5.59 2.19 -1.06
N TRP A 123 -6.06 1.05 -0.55
CA TRP A 123 -6.31 0.87 0.88
C TRP A 123 -5.02 1.02 1.70
N ALA A 124 -3.91 0.43 1.24
CA ALA A 124 -2.62 0.57 1.88
C ALA A 124 -2.12 2.03 1.89
N ILE A 125 -2.23 2.75 0.76
CA ILE A 125 -1.85 4.17 0.71
C ILE A 125 -2.72 5.00 1.67
N LEU A 126 -4.01 4.71 1.79
CA LEU A 126 -4.91 5.45 2.68
C LEU A 126 -4.62 5.19 4.17
N GLU A 127 -4.31 3.95 4.55
CA GLU A 127 -4.05 3.60 5.96
C GLU A 127 -2.63 3.95 6.40
N TYR A 128 -1.63 3.83 5.51
CA TYR A 128 -0.20 3.95 5.83
C TYR A 128 0.47 5.17 5.17
N ARG A 129 -0.30 6.18 4.77
CA ARG A 129 0.17 7.36 4.02
C ARG A 129 1.39 8.01 4.66
N ASP A 130 1.30 8.32 5.95
CA ASP A 130 2.32 9.08 6.69
C ASP A 130 3.61 8.26 6.80
N GLN A 131 3.51 6.94 6.93
CA GLN A 131 4.66 6.04 6.97
C GLN A 131 5.31 5.91 5.60
N MET A 132 4.51 5.77 4.53
CA MET A 132 5.02 5.77 3.16
C MET A 132 5.72 7.09 2.82
N GLU A 133 5.18 8.23 3.28
CA GLU A 133 5.80 9.55 3.10
C GLU A 133 7.13 9.64 3.85
N ALA A 134 7.18 9.17 5.10
CA ALA A 134 8.40 9.19 5.91
C ALA A 134 9.54 8.31 5.37
N VAL A 135 9.24 7.34 4.51
CA VAL A 135 10.24 6.50 3.82
C VAL A 135 10.40 6.82 2.33
N ASN A 136 9.84 7.94 1.85
CA ASN A 136 9.86 8.38 0.45
C ASN A 136 9.26 7.36 -0.55
N GLN A 137 8.28 6.57 -0.12
CA GLN A 137 7.58 5.59 -0.95
C GLN A 137 6.14 5.98 -1.29
N LEU A 138 5.63 7.10 -0.76
CA LEU A 138 4.27 7.55 -1.06
C LEU A 138 4.09 7.90 -2.55
N GLU A 139 4.99 8.71 -3.13
CA GLU A 139 4.90 9.08 -4.54
C GLU A 139 5.06 7.86 -5.47
N PRO A 140 6.08 6.98 -5.31
CA PRO A 140 6.16 5.73 -6.08
C PRO A 140 4.89 4.88 -5.99
N ALA A 141 4.30 4.73 -4.80
CA ALA A 141 3.06 3.97 -4.62
C ALA A 141 1.87 4.63 -5.34
N GLN A 142 1.78 5.96 -5.32
CA GLN A 142 0.76 6.70 -6.07
C GLN A 142 0.97 6.59 -7.59
N GLN A 143 2.20 6.64 -8.08
CA GLN A 143 2.50 6.45 -9.51
C GLN A 143 2.16 5.02 -9.96
N ALA A 144 2.51 4.01 -9.17
CA ALA A 144 2.12 2.61 -9.38
C ALA A 144 0.60 2.44 -9.44
N LEU A 145 -0.12 3.01 -8.47
CA LEU A 145 -1.59 2.99 -8.47
C LEU A 145 -2.15 3.66 -9.71
N LYS A 146 -1.62 4.84 -10.08
CA LYS A 146 -2.06 5.58 -11.26
C LYS A 146 -1.84 4.79 -12.55
N TRP A 147 -0.73 4.05 -12.65
CA TRP A 147 -0.44 3.18 -13.79
C TRP A 147 -1.52 2.12 -14.00
N ILE A 148 -2.02 1.54 -12.90
CA ILE A 148 -3.12 0.56 -12.93
C ILE A 148 -4.44 1.26 -13.26
N THR A 149 -4.77 2.36 -12.58
CA THR A 149 -6.07 3.02 -12.77
C THR A 149 -6.19 3.72 -14.12
N ASP A 150 -5.09 4.14 -14.75
CA ASP A 150 -5.11 4.64 -16.13
C ASP A 150 -5.53 3.53 -17.12
N PHE A 151 -5.08 2.28 -16.92
CA PHE A 151 -5.57 1.14 -17.70
C PHE A 151 -7.06 0.90 -17.45
N LEU A 152 -7.49 0.85 -16.18
CA LEU A 152 -8.89 0.59 -15.83
C LEU A 152 -9.83 1.67 -16.38
N LEU A 153 -9.41 2.95 -16.37
CA LEU A 153 -10.17 4.05 -16.97
C LEU A 153 -10.34 3.86 -18.48
N ASN A 154 -9.25 3.58 -19.19
CA ASN A 154 -9.28 3.38 -20.63
C ASN A 154 -10.02 2.10 -21.03
N ALA A 155 -10.02 1.08 -20.16
CA ALA A 155 -10.77 -0.15 -20.31
C ALA A 155 -12.28 0.03 -20.14
N HIS A 156 -12.76 1.16 -19.60
CA HIS A 156 -14.18 1.48 -19.43
C HIS A 156 -14.59 2.67 -20.33
N PRO A 157 -14.68 2.48 -21.66
CA PRO A 157 -14.95 3.57 -22.61
C PRO A 157 -16.40 4.04 -22.63
N SER A 158 -17.34 3.26 -22.10
CA SER A 158 -18.77 3.61 -22.05
C SER A 158 -19.46 2.88 -20.91
N GLN A 159 -20.56 3.43 -20.41
CA GLN A 159 -21.22 3.05 -19.15
C GLN A 159 -21.43 1.55 -18.91
N ASN A 160 -21.68 0.77 -19.96
CA ASN A 160 -21.97 -0.67 -19.88
C ASN A 160 -20.99 -1.53 -20.68
N VAL A 161 -19.73 -1.08 -20.83
CA VAL A 161 -18.66 -1.83 -21.52
C VAL A 161 -17.38 -1.74 -20.72
N LEU A 162 -16.85 -2.89 -20.29
CA LEU A 162 -15.56 -2.97 -19.61
C LEU A 162 -14.68 -4.01 -20.31
N TYR A 163 -13.50 -3.61 -20.75
CA TYR A 163 -12.45 -4.52 -21.22
C TYR A 163 -11.76 -5.16 -20.02
N ILE A 164 -11.81 -6.47 -19.95
CA ILE A 164 -11.37 -7.24 -18.77
C ILE A 164 -10.13 -8.09 -19.05
N GLN A 165 -9.71 -8.19 -20.31
CA GLN A 165 -8.50 -8.94 -20.67
C GLN A 165 -7.82 -8.36 -21.91
N VAL A 166 -6.50 -8.33 -21.88
CA VAL A 166 -5.67 -8.11 -23.08
C VAL A 166 -4.63 -9.23 -23.20
N GLY A 167 -4.64 -9.92 -24.34
CA GLY A 167 -3.81 -11.10 -24.58
C GLY A 167 -4.62 -12.39 -24.58
N ASP A 168 -4.13 -13.37 -25.34
CA ASP A 168 -4.61 -14.75 -25.31
C ASP A 168 -3.71 -15.57 -24.36
N PRO A 169 -4.23 -16.03 -23.22
CA PRO A 169 -3.45 -16.80 -22.26
C PRO A 169 -2.88 -18.09 -22.84
N VAL A 170 -3.61 -18.77 -23.73
CA VAL A 170 -3.17 -20.05 -24.30
C VAL A 170 -1.94 -19.86 -25.18
N THR A 171 -1.92 -18.81 -25.99
CA THR A 171 -0.77 -18.48 -26.82
C THR A 171 0.38 -17.91 -25.99
N ASN A 172 0.08 -16.99 -25.07
CA ASN A 172 1.08 -16.32 -24.27
C ASN A 172 1.84 -17.29 -23.35
N HIS A 173 1.14 -18.23 -22.70
CA HIS A 173 1.76 -19.21 -21.78
C HIS A 173 2.62 -20.27 -22.48
N LYS A 174 2.55 -20.37 -23.81
CA LYS A 174 3.45 -21.25 -24.60
C LYS A 174 4.79 -20.58 -24.93
N CYS A 175 4.92 -19.28 -24.69
CA CYS A 175 6.12 -18.50 -24.98
C CYS A 175 6.84 -18.12 -23.69
N TRP A 176 8.17 -18.15 -23.73
CA TRP A 176 9.02 -17.68 -22.63
C TRP A 176 9.97 -16.62 -23.17
N ASP A 177 9.47 -15.39 -23.25
CA ASP A 177 10.18 -14.28 -23.86
C ASP A 177 10.17 -13.07 -22.94
N ARG A 178 10.97 -12.07 -23.29
CA ARG A 178 10.86 -10.75 -22.67
C ARG A 178 9.60 -10.06 -23.18
N PRO A 179 8.84 -9.32 -22.35
CA PRO A 179 7.61 -8.66 -22.79
C PRO A 179 7.85 -7.64 -23.91
N GLU A 180 9.05 -7.05 -23.97
CA GLU A 180 9.46 -6.11 -25.03
C GLU A 180 9.58 -6.78 -26.42
N ASN A 181 9.67 -8.11 -26.45
CA ASN A 181 9.87 -8.91 -27.67
C ASN A 181 8.61 -9.67 -28.12
N MET A 182 7.46 -9.45 -27.47
CA MET A 182 6.21 -10.10 -27.87
C MET A 182 5.85 -9.76 -29.32
N THR A 183 5.43 -10.77 -30.07
CA THR A 183 5.02 -10.64 -31.48
C THR A 183 3.64 -11.25 -31.74
N GLU A 184 3.11 -11.98 -30.76
CA GLU A 184 1.80 -12.61 -30.82
C GLU A 184 0.68 -11.56 -30.86
N LYS A 185 -0.45 -11.94 -31.46
CA LYS A 185 -1.65 -11.12 -31.38
C LYS A 185 -2.13 -11.08 -29.93
N ARG A 186 -2.48 -9.89 -29.44
CA ARG A 186 -3.00 -9.67 -28.09
C ARG A 186 -4.48 -9.26 -28.15
N PRO A 187 -5.41 -10.22 -28.28
CA PRO A 187 -6.84 -9.93 -28.44
C PRO A 187 -7.44 -9.31 -27.18
N LEU A 188 -8.55 -8.60 -27.38
CA LEU A 188 -9.31 -7.97 -26.30
C LEU A 188 -10.53 -8.81 -25.89
N THR A 189 -10.75 -8.96 -24.59
CA THR A 189 -12.00 -9.53 -24.03
C THR A 189 -12.72 -8.46 -23.22
N GLN A 190 -14.03 -8.39 -23.36
CA GLN A 190 -14.87 -7.40 -22.65
C GLN A 190 -16.14 -8.04 -22.09
N VAL A 191 -16.67 -7.40 -21.06
CA VAL A 191 -18.02 -7.62 -20.53
C VAL A 191 -18.91 -6.44 -20.91
N ASN A 192 -20.19 -6.71 -21.11
CA ASN A 192 -21.20 -5.71 -21.45
C ASN A 192 -22.61 -6.19 -21.03
N SER A 193 -23.66 -5.44 -21.34
CA SER A 193 -25.03 -5.82 -20.96
C SER A 193 -25.49 -7.19 -21.48
N SER A 194 -24.94 -7.70 -22.59
CA SER A 194 -25.27 -9.03 -23.13
C SER A 194 -24.38 -10.14 -22.57
N VAL A 195 -23.16 -9.79 -22.16
CA VAL A 195 -22.15 -10.70 -21.58
C VAL A 195 -21.74 -10.09 -20.22
N PRO A 196 -22.56 -10.26 -19.18
CA PRO A 196 -22.32 -9.62 -17.90
C PRO A 196 -21.06 -10.16 -17.22
N GLY A 197 -20.51 -9.34 -16.34
CA GLY A 197 -19.37 -9.70 -15.48
C GLY A 197 -19.39 -8.86 -14.23
N THR A 198 -20.29 -9.21 -13.32
CA THR A 198 -20.59 -8.41 -12.12
C THR A 198 -19.38 -8.28 -11.22
N GLU A 199 -18.62 -9.36 -11.02
CA GLU A 199 -17.46 -9.38 -10.14
C GLU A 199 -16.39 -8.37 -10.58
N VAL A 200 -15.95 -8.52 -11.84
CA VAL A 200 -14.87 -7.70 -12.39
C VAL A 200 -15.29 -6.25 -12.54
N ALA A 201 -16.56 -5.98 -12.88
CA ALA A 201 -17.08 -4.62 -12.94
C ALA A 201 -17.17 -3.99 -11.54
N ALA A 202 -17.65 -4.73 -10.53
CA ALA A 202 -17.75 -4.23 -9.15
C ALA A 202 -16.36 -4.06 -8.49
N GLU A 203 -15.41 -4.98 -8.69
CA GLU A 203 -14.04 -4.79 -8.19
C GLU A 203 -13.36 -3.61 -8.88
N THR A 204 -13.58 -3.41 -10.18
CA THR A 204 -13.07 -2.22 -10.88
C THR A 204 -13.72 -0.94 -10.34
N ALA A 205 -15.00 -0.97 -9.97
CA ALA A 205 -15.66 0.14 -9.28
C ALA A 205 -15.03 0.41 -7.91
N ALA A 206 -14.74 -0.64 -7.12
CA ALA A 206 -14.05 -0.53 -5.83
C ALA A 206 -12.64 0.08 -5.99
N ALA A 207 -11.89 -0.35 -7.00
CA ALA A 207 -10.56 0.15 -7.33
C ALA A 207 -10.60 1.65 -7.67
N MET A 208 -11.49 2.07 -8.55
CA MET A 208 -11.62 3.48 -8.93
C MET A 208 -12.16 4.35 -7.79
N ALA A 209 -13.13 3.84 -7.01
CA ALA A 209 -13.65 4.54 -5.84
C ALA A 209 -12.55 4.76 -4.80
N SER A 210 -11.83 3.70 -4.41
CA SER A 210 -10.73 3.78 -3.45
C SER A 210 -9.59 4.70 -3.93
N ALA A 211 -9.16 4.57 -5.19
CA ALA A 211 -8.12 5.41 -5.77
C ALA A 211 -8.54 6.89 -5.85
N SER A 212 -9.83 7.18 -6.06
CA SER A 212 -10.31 8.57 -6.06
C SER A 212 -10.03 9.29 -4.75
N LEU A 213 -10.04 8.58 -3.60
CA LEU A 213 -9.66 9.16 -2.31
C LEU A 213 -8.16 9.43 -2.21
N VAL A 214 -7.33 8.51 -2.71
CA VAL A 214 -5.87 8.68 -2.73
C VAL A 214 -5.47 9.94 -3.51
N PHE A 215 -6.10 10.17 -4.66
CA PHE A 215 -5.79 11.31 -5.53
C PHE A 215 -6.59 12.58 -5.20
N LYS A 216 -7.49 12.56 -4.20
CA LYS A 216 -8.41 13.68 -3.94
C LYS A 216 -7.72 15.03 -3.77
N THR A 217 -6.59 15.07 -3.08
CA THR A 217 -5.81 16.28 -2.85
C THR A 217 -4.70 16.49 -3.88
N ALA A 218 -4.10 15.42 -4.40
CA ALA A 218 -2.99 15.47 -5.34
C ALA A 218 -3.44 15.82 -6.77
N ASP A 219 -4.59 15.29 -7.20
CA ASP A 219 -5.19 15.52 -8.52
C ASP A 219 -6.73 15.40 -8.44
N SER A 220 -7.38 16.49 -8.07
CA SER A 220 -8.84 16.54 -7.88
C SER A 220 -9.64 16.25 -9.16
N THR A 221 -9.09 16.55 -10.34
CA THR A 221 -9.73 16.28 -11.63
C THR A 221 -9.70 14.78 -11.90
N TYR A 222 -8.54 14.14 -11.76
CA TYR A 222 -8.41 12.69 -11.91
C TYR A 222 -9.24 11.93 -10.88
N SER A 223 -9.24 12.38 -9.62
CA SER A 223 -10.11 11.86 -8.56
C SER A 223 -11.59 11.89 -8.95
N SER A 224 -12.07 13.01 -9.50
CA SER A 224 -13.46 13.16 -9.94
C SER A 224 -13.81 12.24 -11.11
N THR A 225 -12.89 12.08 -12.07
CA THR A 225 -13.02 11.14 -13.19
C THR A 225 -13.12 9.70 -12.70
N LEU A 226 -12.22 9.27 -11.81
CA LEU A 226 -12.26 7.93 -11.22
C LEU A 226 -13.59 7.68 -10.51
N LEU A 227 -14.06 8.61 -9.69
CA LEU A 227 -15.32 8.47 -8.97
C LEU A 227 -16.52 8.38 -9.92
N MET A 228 -16.51 9.12 -11.03
CA MET A 228 -17.55 9.02 -12.06
C MET A 228 -17.60 7.61 -12.67
N HIS A 229 -16.46 7.07 -13.12
CA HIS A 229 -16.40 5.73 -13.68
C HIS A 229 -16.75 4.65 -12.63
N ALA A 230 -16.35 4.84 -11.37
CA ALA A 230 -16.70 3.92 -10.28
C ALA A 230 -18.22 3.79 -10.10
N LYS A 231 -18.95 4.92 -10.08
CA LYS A 231 -20.41 4.92 -9.97
C LYS A 231 -21.09 4.25 -11.16
N GLN A 232 -20.59 4.51 -12.36
CA GLN A 232 -21.09 3.89 -13.60
C GLN A 232 -20.86 2.38 -13.60
N LEU A 233 -19.66 1.92 -13.26
CA LEU A 233 -19.34 0.49 -13.21
C LEU A 233 -20.12 -0.26 -12.14
N PHE A 234 -20.32 0.35 -10.96
CA PHE A 234 -21.18 -0.24 -9.93
C PHE A 234 -22.63 -0.38 -10.43
N THR A 235 -23.16 0.67 -11.07
CA THR A 235 -24.51 0.64 -11.67
C THR A 235 -24.61 -0.41 -12.77
N PHE A 236 -23.58 -0.54 -13.62
CA PHE A 236 -23.51 -1.56 -14.66
C PHE A 236 -23.48 -2.97 -14.06
N ALA A 237 -22.64 -3.21 -13.07
CA ALA A 237 -22.49 -4.49 -12.38
C ALA A 237 -23.80 -4.94 -11.73
N ASP A 238 -24.47 -4.04 -10.99
CA ASP A 238 -25.69 -4.35 -10.26
C ASP A 238 -26.92 -4.50 -11.17
N ASN A 239 -27.04 -3.69 -12.23
CA ASN A 239 -28.17 -3.80 -13.16
C ASN A 239 -28.05 -4.99 -14.12
N ASN A 240 -26.86 -5.55 -14.29
CA ASN A 240 -26.59 -6.66 -15.22
C ASN A 240 -25.92 -7.82 -14.46
N ARG A 241 -26.61 -8.35 -13.43
CA ARG A 241 -26.03 -9.41 -12.58
C ARG A 241 -25.76 -10.70 -13.37
N GLY A 242 -24.53 -11.17 -13.31
CA GLY A 242 -24.10 -12.43 -13.93
C GLY A 242 -22.58 -12.59 -13.89
N SER A 243 -22.13 -13.82 -13.67
CA SER A 243 -20.71 -14.08 -13.52
C SER A 243 -19.97 -14.08 -14.85
N TYR A 244 -18.84 -13.38 -14.91
CA TYR A 244 -18.07 -13.28 -16.14
C TYR A 244 -17.44 -14.64 -16.54
N SER A 245 -17.05 -15.46 -15.56
CA SER A 245 -16.44 -16.78 -15.82
C SER A 245 -17.45 -17.82 -16.28
N GLU A 246 -18.74 -17.64 -16.00
CA GLU A 246 -19.81 -18.44 -16.59
C GLU A 246 -20.12 -18.03 -18.03
N LYS A 247 -20.03 -16.73 -18.33
CA LYS A 247 -20.36 -16.16 -19.65
C LYS A 247 -19.21 -16.23 -20.64
N ILE A 248 -17.98 -16.29 -20.15
CA ILE A 248 -16.75 -16.40 -20.93
C ILE A 248 -15.94 -17.58 -20.34
N PRO A 249 -16.33 -18.84 -20.61
CA PRO A 249 -15.75 -20.01 -19.94
C PRO A 249 -14.22 -20.11 -20.03
N GLU A 250 -13.61 -19.51 -21.05
CA GLU A 250 -12.17 -19.47 -21.24
C GLU A 250 -11.44 -18.77 -20.08
N VAL A 251 -12.03 -17.73 -19.48
CA VAL A 251 -11.42 -17.01 -18.35
C VAL A 251 -11.44 -17.83 -17.06
N ALA A 252 -12.38 -18.78 -16.93
CA ALA A 252 -12.53 -19.63 -15.75
C ALA A 252 -11.33 -20.56 -15.54
N THR A 253 -10.55 -20.84 -16.58
CA THR A 253 -9.33 -21.66 -16.46
C THR A 253 -8.22 -20.91 -15.72
N TYR A 254 -8.32 -19.58 -15.62
CA TYR A 254 -7.31 -18.71 -15.02
C TYR A 254 -7.83 -18.05 -13.75
N TYR A 255 -8.86 -17.22 -13.88
CA TYR A 255 -9.46 -16.44 -12.79
C TYR A 255 -10.95 -16.74 -12.67
N ASN A 256 -11.32 -17.98 -12.31
CA ASN A 256 -12.72 -18.31 -12.08
C ASN A 256 -13.32 -17.53 -10.91
N SER A 257 -14.52 -16.97 -11.08
CA SER A 257 -15.27 -16.42 -9.96
C SER A 257 -16.02 -17.51 -9.19
N THR A 258 -16.05 -17.41 -7.86
CA THR A 258 -16.94 -18.22 -6.99
C THR A 258 -18.25 -17.54 -6.61
N GLY A 259 -18.41 -16.26 -6.95
CA GLY A 259 -19.58 -15.43 -6.70
C GLY A 259 -19.30 -13.95 -6.96
N TYR A 260 -20.34 -13.12 -7.00
CA TYR A 260 -20.25 -11.66 -7.18
C TYR A 260 -20.84 -10.83 -6.04
N GLY A 261 -21.53 -11.49 -5.12
CA GLY A 261 -22.27 -10.80 -4.07
C GLY A 261 -21.34 -9.98 -3.18
N ASP A 262 -20.18 -10.53 -2.86
CA ASP A 262 -19.18 -9.88 -2.04
C ASP A 262 -18.45 -8.74 -2.76
N GLU A 263 -18.22 -8.82 -4.07
CA GLU A 263 -17.72 -7.69 -4.87
C GLU A 263 -18.71 -6.53 -4.89
N LEU A 264 -20.02 -6.80 -4.99
CA LEU A 264 -21.04 -5.75 -4.93
C LEU A 264 -21.04 -5.05 -3.56
N LEU A 265 -20.98 -5.83 -2.47
CA LEU A 265 -20.88 -5.26 -1.12
C LEU A 265 -19.58 -4.46 -0.92
N TRP A 266 -18.46 -4.98 -1.45
CA TRP A 266 -17.16 -4.35 -1.39
C TRP A 266 -17.13 -3.01 -2.14
N ALA A 267 -17.63 -2.98 -3.37
CA ALA A 267 -17.73 -1.78 -4.18
C ALA A 267 -18.63 -0.72 -3.54
N ALA A 268 -19.81 -1.12 -3.06
CA ALA A 268 -20.72 -0.24 -2.34
C ALA A 268 -20.06 0.34 -1.08
N SER A 269 -19.27 -0.46 -0.34
CA SER A 269 -18.54 0.02 0.84
C SER A 269 -17.51 1.11 0.52
N TRP A 270 -16.83 1.01 -0.62
CA TRP A 270 -15.88 2.02 -1.09
C TRP A 270 -16.59 3.27 -1.58
N LEU A 271 -17.65 3.10 -2.37
CA LEU A 271 -18.48 4.21 -2.84
C LEU A 271 -19.12 4.99 -1.69
N TYR A 272 -19.65 4.30 -0.68
CA TYR A 272 -20.15 4.95 0.53
C TYR A 272 -19.07 5.76 1.23
N HIS A 273 -17.84 5.23 1.34
CA HIS A 273 -16.75 5.94 2.00
C HIS A 273 -16.36 7.22 1.26
N VAL A 274 -16.37 7.22 -0.07
CA VAL A 274 -16.00 8.40 -0.87
C VAL A 274 -17.11 9.44 -0.92
N THR A 275 -18.36 8.99 -1.02
CA THR A 275 -19.51 9.86 -1.32
C THR A 275 -20.31 10.27 -0.10
N ALA A 276 -20.24 9.49 0.99
CA ALA A 276 -21.17 9.55 2.12
C ALA A 276 -22.65 9.41 1.71
N ASP A 277 -22.94 8.87 0.52
CA ASP A 277 -24.29 8.61 0.06
C ASP A 277 -24.87 7.40 0.79
N GLN A 278 -25.97 7.64 1.50
CA GLN A 278 -26.59 6.66 2.38
C GLN A 278 -27.15 5.45 1.60
N SER A 279 -27.46 5.60 0.31
CA SER A 279 -27.95 4.48 -0.51
C SER A 279 -26.92 3.35 -0.60
N TYR A 280 -25.63 3.65 -0.66
CA TYR A 280 -24.57 2.63 -0.64
C TYR A 280 -24.41 1.98 0.74
N LEU A 281 -24.65 2.71 1.83
CA LEU A 281 -24.67 2.12 3.16
C LEU A 281 -25.84 1.15 3.30
N GLU A 282 -27.05 1.59 2.93
CA GLU A 282 -28.26 0.77 2.90
C GLU A 282 -28.11 -0.44 1.98
N TYR A 283 -27.37 -0.31 0.88
CA TYR A 283 -27.05 -1.44 0.01
C TYR A 283 -26.28 -2.51 0.78
N VAL A 284 -25.29 -2.14 1.59
CA VAL A 284 -24.46 -3.11 2.32
C VAL A 284 -25.11 -3.62 3.61
N THR A 285 -25.97 -2.85 4.26
CA THR A 285 -26.61 -3.24 5.53
C THR A 285 -28.04 -3.78 5.37
N GLY A 286 -28.68 -3.51 4.24
CA GLY A 286 -30.05 -3.92 3.91
C GLY A 286 -30.15 -5.34 3.35
N GLU A 287 -31.06 -5.54 2.41
CA GLU A 287 -31.37 -6.88 1.86
C GLU A 287 -30.19 -7.51 1.12
N ASN A 288 -29.46 -6.76 0.29
CA ASN A 288 -28.24 -7.28 -0.36
C ASN A 288 -27.17 -7.68 0.68
N GLY A 289 -27.07 -6.94 1.79
CA GLY A 289 -26.20 -7.30 2.91
C GLY A 289 -26.60 -8.62 3.56
N LYS A 290 -27.89 -8.83 3.82
CA LYS A 290 -28.42 -10.09 4.36
C LYS A 290 -28.19 -11.26 3.41
N GLU A 291 -28.32 -11.01 2.10
CA GLU A 291 -28.17 -12.02 1.05
C GLU A 291 -26.70 -12.41 0.84
N PHE A 292 -25.80 -11.43 0.73
CA PHE A 292 -24.44 -11.67 0.24
C PHE A 292 -23.35 -11.68 1.31
N ALA A 293 -23.56 -11.10 2.50
CA ALA A 293 -22.46 -10.90 3.46
C ALA A 293 -22.00 -12.19 4.16
N GLN A 294 -22.75 -13.29 4.04
CA GLN A 294 -22.43 -14.62 4.59
C GLN A 294 -21.88 -14.57 6.03
N TRP A 295 -22.57 -13.82 6.91
CA TRP A 295 -22.15 -13.61 8.28
C TRP A 295 -21.93 -14.92 9.04
N GLY A 296 -20.79 -15.02 9.73
CA GLY A 296 -20.45 -16.20 10.53
C GLY A 296 -19.75 -17.33 9.77
N SER A 297 -19.60 -17.21 8.44
CA SER A 297 -18.79 -18.12 7.62
C SER A 297 -17.34 -17.64 7.54
N PRO A 298 -16.35 -18.40 8.04
CA PRO A 298 -14.95 -18.03 7.87
C PRO A 298 -14.57 -18.09 6.39
N THR A 299 -14.05 -16.98 5.86
CA THR A 299 -13.49 -16.92 4.50
C THR A 299 -12.11 -16.25 4.51
N TRP A 300 -11.46 -16.19 3.36
CA TRP A 300 -10.12 -15.62 3.19
C TRP A 300 -10.22 -14.41 2.27
N PHE A 301 -9.57 -13.30 2.63
CA PHE A 301 -9.50 -12.15 1.74
C PHE A 301 -8.56 -12.46 0.57
N SER A 302 -9.08 -12.42 -0.65
CA SER A 302 -8.36 -12.74 -1.88
C SER A 302 -8.91 -11.91 -3.05
N TRP A 303 -8.37 -12.09 -4.25
CA TRP A 303 -8.93 -11.48 -5.46
C TRP A 303 -10.34 -11.97 -5.80
N ASP A 304 -10.78 -13.12 -5.28
CA ASP A 304 -12.08 -13.75 -5.53
C ASP A 304 -13.03 -13.70 -4.32
N ASN A 305 -12.58 -13.20 -3.17
CA ASN A 305 -13.43 -13.08 -2.00
C ASN A 305 -13.12 -11.84 -1.15
N LYS A 306 -14.09 -10.93 -1.03
CA LYS A 306 -13.97 -9.64 -0.35
C LYS A 306 -14.72 -9.57 0.97
N LEU A 307 -15.37 -10.64 1.41
CA LEU A 307 -16.22 -10.63 2.60
C LEU A 307 -15.49 -10.11 3.83
N VAL A 308 -14.35 -10.71 4.18
CA VAL A 308 -13.56 -10.28 5.37
C VAL A 308 -13.11 -8.83 5.24
N GLY A 309 -12.69 -8.40 4.05
CA GLY A 309 -12.28 -7.01 3.80
C GLY A 309 -13.43 -6.01 4.03
N THR A 310 -14.61 -6.32 3.48
CA THR A 310 -15.84 -5.55 3.68
C THR A 310 -16.19 -5.48 5.18
N GLN A 311 -16.19 -6.62 5.87
CA GLN A 311 -16.56 -6.72 7.29
C GLN A 311 -15.63 -5.92 8.20
N VAL A 312 -14.31 -6.01 8.01
CA VAL A 312 -13.31 -5.26 8.78
C VAL A 312 -13.50 -3.75 8.58
N ARG A 313 -13.73 -3.32 7.35
CA ARG A 313 -13.92 -1.91 7.00
C ARG A 313 -15.16 -1.31 7.67
N PHE A 314 -16.28 -2.03 7.68
CA PHE A 314 -17.48 -1.58 8.40
C PHE A 314 -17.30 -1.57 9.91
N SER A 315 -16.64 -2.59 10.45
CA SER A 315 -16.34 -2.66 11.90
C SER A 315 -15.50 -1.47 12.36
N TYR A 316 -14.44 -1.13 11.61
CA TYR A 316 -13.57 0.00 11.92
C TYR A 316 -14.30 1.34 11.93
N ARG A 317 -15.21 1.56 10.95
CA ARG A 317 -15.99 2.80 10.89
C ARG A 317 -16.95 2.93 12.08
N ASN A 318 -17.65 1.86 12.43
CA ASN A 318 -18.57 1.83 13.58
C ASN A 318 -17.84 2.11 14.91
N LEU A 319 -16.58 1.69 15.03
CA LEU A 319 -15.75 1.96 16.20
C LEU A 319 -15.21 3.40 16.25
N LYS A 320 -14.83 3.99 15.11
CA LYS A 320 -14.28 5.37 15.06
C LYS A 320 -15.31 6.49 15.07
N HIS A 321 -16.53 6.24 14.58
CA HIS A 321 -17.57 7.26 14.45
C HIS A 321 -18.82 7.01 15.30
N GLY A 322 -18.79 5.99 16.16
CA GLY A 322 -19.91 5.56 16.99
C GLY A 322 -20.94 4.73 16.22
N PRO A 323 -21.87 4.05 16.92
CA PRO A 323 -22.84 3.17 16.30
C PRO A 323 -23.93 4.00 15.60
N SER A 324 -23.69 4.38 14.35
CA SER A 324 -24.77 4.65 13.41
C SER A 324 -25.15 3.33 12.74
N LEU A 325 -25.97 2.56 13.47
CA LEU A 325 -26.91 1.52 13.01
C LEU A 325 -26.32 0.29 12.28
N PHE A 326 -26.50 -0.87 12.93
CA PHE A 326 -26.97 -2.07 12.24
C PHE A 326 -28.42 -1.86 11.80
#